data_AF-Q0HQE5-F1
#
_entry.id   AF-Q0HQE5-F1
#
_cell.length_a   1.000
_cell.length_b   1.000
_cell.length_c   1.000
_cell.angle_alpha   90.00
_cell.angle_beta   90.00
_cell.angle_gamma   90.00
#
_symmetry.space_group_name_H-M   'P 1'
#
loop_
_entity.id
_entity.type
_entity.pdbx_description
1 polymer ?
#
loop_
_entity_poly.entity_id
_entity_poly.type
_entity_poly.pdbx_seq_one_letter_code
_entity_poly.pdbx_strand_id
1 'polypeptide(L)'
;MIKSSLPPILASEIGPESIKLRLFVAADLEYFNGHFPEQAVLPGVTQLDWAVRLGCEHFGYNAAVANLEVLKFQQLILPGQEVTLAISHNAAKEKLTFAYSDGDHRYASGRISFASQQDDGASL
;
A
#
# COMPACT_ATOMS: atom_id res chain seq x y z
N MET A 1 2.30 -12.31 -13.17
CA MET A 1 1.93 -11.48 -12.00
C MET A 1 1.27 -10.23 -12.56
N ILE A 2 -0.01 -9.97 -12.27
CA ILE A 2 -0.68 -8.77 -12.76
C ILE A 2 0.02 -7.58 -12.07
N LYS A 3 0.78 -6.78 -12.82
CA LYS A 3 1.36 -5.55 -12.29
C LYS A 3 0.21 -4.59 -12.04
N SER A 4 0.11 -4.08 -10.82
CA SER A 4 -0.92 -3.09 -10.54
C SER A 4 -0.52 -1.71 -11.09
N SER A 5 -1.38 -1.01 -11.82
CA SER A 5 -1.40 0.46 -11.88
C SER A 5 -1.71 1.07 -10.50
N LEU A 6 -1.05 2.19 -10.19
CA LEU A 6 -1.35 2.97 -8.98
C LEU A 6 -2.72 3.67 -9.15
N PRO A 7 -3.46 3.89 -8.06
CA PRO A 7 -4.73 4.59 -8.11
C PRO A 7 -4.51 6.10 -8.29
N PRO A 8 -5.51 6.82 -8.82
CA PRO A 8 -5.53 8.28 -8.73
C PRO A 8 -5.43 8.74 -7.27
N ILE A 9 -4.49 9.65 -7.01
CA ILE A 9 -4.32 10.31 -5.71
C ILE A 9 -5.09 11.62 -5.75
N LEU A 10 -6.15 11.71 -4.94
CA LEU A 10 -7.03 12.88 -4.86
C LEU A 10 -6.52 13.96 -3.91
N ALA A 11 -5.75 13.57 -2.89
CA ALA A 11 -5.05 14.48 -1.99
C ALA A 11 -3.90 13.75 -1.29
N SER A 12 -2.91 14.51 -0.85
CA SER A 12 -1.78 14.04 -0.08
C SER A 12 -1.48 14.95 1.10
N GLU A 13 -1.21 14.34 2.25
CA GLU A 13 -0.56 14.97 3.40
C GLU A 13 0.77 14.27 3.59
N ILE A 14 1.86 15.02 3.42
CA ILE A 14 3.21 14.47 3.42
C ILE A 14 3.97 14.95 4.65
N GLY A 15 4.55 14.00 5.38
CA GLY A 15 5.44 14.26 6.51
C GLY A 15 6.72 13.42 6.43
N PRO A 16 7.67 13.70 7.33
CA PRO A 16 8.95 12.99 7.36
C PRO A 16 8.80 11.51 7.74
N GLU A 17 7.90 11.20 8.69
CA GLU A 17 7.74 9.85 9.24
C GLU A 17 6.44 9.15 8.80
N SER A 18 5.56 9.89 8.12
CA SER A 18 4.25 9.39 7.70
C SER A 18 3.70 10.16 6.53
N ILE A 19 2.88 9.49 5.73
CA ILE A 19 2.09 10.07 4.66
C ILE A 19 0.64 9.61 4.77
N LYS A 20 -0.28 10.46 4.33
CA LYS A 20 -1.67 10.09 4.10
C LYS A 20 -2.06 10.45 2.69
N LEU A 21 -2.64 9.50 1.97
CA LEU A 21 -3.06 9.66 0.59
C LEU A 21 -4.54 9.32 0.50
N ARG A 22 -5.35 10.24 -0.02
CA ARG A 22 -6.74 9.96 -0.36
C ARG A 22 -6.76 9.43 -1.80
N LEU A 23 -7.24 8.21 -1.97
CA LEU A 23 -7.15 7.44 -3.20
C LEU A 23 -8.54 7.19 -3.76
N PHE A 24 -8.68 7.27 -5.08
CA PHE A 24 -9.89 6.85 -5.77
C PHE A 24 -9.74 5.43 -6.32
N VAL A 25 -10.66 4.54 -5.98
CA VAL A 25 -10.65 3.15 -6.47
C VAL A 25 -11.42 3.09 -7.78
N ALA A 26 -10.75 3.47 -8.87
CA ALA A 26 -11.41 3.60 -10.16
C ALA A 26 -12.00 2.26 -10.65
N ALA A 27 -13.23 2.28 -11.17
CA ALA A 27 -13.95 1.08 -11.58
C ALA A 27 -13.41 0.43 -12.87
N ASP A 28 -12.62 1.18 -13.62
CA ASP A 28 -11.95 0.77 -14.87
C ASP A 28 -10.55 0.19 -14.63
N LEU A 29 -10.12 0.04 -13.37
CA LEU A 29 -8.87 -0.66 -13.06
C LEU A 29 -8.91 -2.07 -13.66
N GLU A 30 -7.84 -2.45 -14.37
CA GLU A 30 -7.75 -3.72 -15.10
C GLU A 30 -8.05 -4.96 -14.23
N TYR A 31 -7.94 -4.86 -12.90
CA TYR A 31 -8.29 -5.95 -11.96
C TYR A 31 -9.77 -6.33 -11.97
N PHE A 32 -10.65 -5.42 -12.39
CA PHE A 32 -12.08 -5.69 -12.47
C PHE A 32 -12.47 -6.41 -13.77
N ASN A 33 -11.59 -6.44 -14.77
CA ASN A 33 -11.86 -7.00 -16.09
C ASN A 33 -11.74 -8.53 -16.19
N GLY A 34 -11.86 -9.28 -15.07
CA GLY A 34 -11.93 -10.75 -15.19
C GLY A 34 -11.80 -11.67 -13.99
N HIS A 35 -12.05 -11.30 -12.73
CA HIS A 35 -11.90 -12.27 -11.61
C HIS A 35 -13.03 -12.38 -10.58
N PHE A 36 -14.16 -11.66 -10.70
CA PHE A 36 -15.39 -11.94 -9.95
C PHE A 36 -16.61 -11.40 -10.74
N PRO A 37 -17.23 -12.19 -11.63
CA PRO A 37 -18.35 -11.70 -12.46
C PRO A 37 -19.56 -11.23 -11.66
N GLU A 38 -19.70 -11.62 -10.39
CA GLU A 38 -20.86 -11.28 -9.56
C GLU A 38 -20.61 -10.12 -8.57
N GLN A 39 -19.35 -9.77 -8.23
CA GLN A 39 -19.07 -8.61 -7.38
C GLN A 39 -17.62 -8.14 -7.49
N ALA A 40 -17.41 -7.00 -8.14
CA ALA A 40 -16.11 -6.35 -8.23
C ALA A 40 -15.65 -5.83 -6.86
N VAL A 41 -14.50 -6.30 -6.37
CA VAL A 41 -13.85 -5.84 -5.12
C VAL A 41 -12.36 -5.61 -5.37
N LEU A 42 -11.78 -4.60 -4.74
CA LEU A 42 -10.35 -4.31 -4.88
C LEU A 42 -9.53 -5.46 -4.23
N PRO A 43 -8.73 -6.21 -5.01
CA PRO A 43 -8.01 -7.36 -4.46
C PRO A 43 -7.07 -6.97 -3.33
N GLY A 44 -6.99 -7.80 -2.29
CA GLY A 44 -6.09 -7.54 -1.16
C GLY A 44 -4.61 -7.42 -1.55
N VAL A 45 -4.20 -8.15 -2.60
CA VAL A 45 -2.84 -8.05 -3.17
C VAL A 45 -2.58 -6.69 -3.84
N THR A 46 -3.61 -6.09 -4.46
CA THR A 46 -3.54 -4.74 -5.01
C THR A 46 -3.42 -3.70 -3.90
N GLN A 47 -4.20 -3.85 -2.83
CA GLN A 47 -4.11 -2.98 -1.65
C GLN A 47 -2.70 -3.03 -1.02
N LEU A 48 -2.10 -4.22 -0.95
CA LEU A 48 -0.73 -4.38 -0.46
C LEU A 48 0.30 -3.75 -1.42
N ASP A 49 0.17 -3.98 -2.72
CA ASP A 49 1.07 -3.42 -3.74
C ASP A 49 1.11 -1.89 -3.70
N TRP A 50 -0.07 -1.24 -3.62
CA TRP A 50 -0.16 0.22 -3.51
C TRP A 50 0.52 0.72 -2.24
N ALA A 51 0.28 0.09 -1.09
CA ALA A 51 0.89 0.49 0.17
C ALA A 51 2.42 0.33 0.16
N VAL A 52 2.92 -0.76 -0.41
CA VAL A 52 4.37 -0.98 -0.57
C VAL A 52 4.97 0.06 -1.50
N ARG A 53 4.42 0.23 -2.71
CA ARG A 53 5.04 1.10 -3.72
C ARG A 53 5.03 2.56 -3.30
N LEU A 54 3.87 3.08 -2.88
CA LEU A 54 3.74 4.47 -2.44
C LEU A 54 4.60 4.75 -1.21
N GLY A 55 4.67 3.78 -0.28
CA GLY A 55 5.50 3.88 0.91
C GLY A 55 7.00 3.83 0.60
N CYS A 56 7.44 2.87 -0.20
CA CYS A 56 8.84 2.72 -0.61
C CYS A 56 9.33 3.92 -1.43
N GLU A 57 8.52 4.38 -2.38
CA GLU A 57 8.82 5.57 -3.19
C GLU A 57 9.03 6.81 -2.30
N HIS A 58 8.15 7.00 -1.31
CA HIS A 58 8.21 8.16 -0.42
C HIS A 58 9.36 8.09 0.60
N PHE A 59 9.57 6.93 1.23
CA PHE A 59 10.57 6.78 2.30
C PHE A 59 11.94 6.27 1.82
N GLY A 60 12.11 6.07 0.52
CA GLY A 60 13.38 5.63 -0.07
C GLY A 60 13.74 4.17 0.23
N TYR A 61 12.77 3.31 0.54
CA TYR A 61 13.03 1.89 0.71
C TYR A 61 13.15 1.18 -0.64
N ASN A 62 14.04 0.20 -0.74
CA ASN A 62 13.95 -0.80 -1.79
C ASN A 62 12.67 -1.62 -1.58
N ALA A 63 11.86 -1.80 -2.62
CA ALA A 63 10.60 -2.56 -2.56
C ALA A 63 10.80 -4.08 -2.38
N ALA A 64 11.96 -4.51 -1.87
CA ALA A 64 12.27 -5.87 -1.47
C ALA A 64 11.64 -6.17 -0.10
N VAL A 65 10.36 -6.54 -0.12
CA VAL A 65 9.62 -7.00 1.07
C VAL A 65 10.30 -8.25 1.63
N ALA A 66 10.89 -8.15 2.82
CA ALA A 66 11.51 -9.29 3.49
C ALA A 66 10.47 -10.13 4.26
N ASN A 67 9.54 -9.46 4.94
CA ASN A 67 8.48 -10.15 5.67
C ASN A 67 7.21 -9.30 5.75
N LEU A 68 6.06 -9.97 5.65
CA LEU A 68 4.75 -9.43 5.92
C LEU A 68 4.34 -9.88 7.34
N GLU A 69 4.66 -9.06 8.33
CA GLU A 69 4.45 -9.43 9.74
C GLU A 69 2.97 -9.53 10.13
N VAL A 70 2.17 -8.62 9.58
CA VAL A 70 0.72 -8.57 9.80
C VAL A 70 0.06 -8.12 8.51
N LEU A 71 -1.02 -8.80 8.14
CA LEU A 71 -1.94 -8.35 7.11
C LEU A 71 -3.36 -8.72 7.53
N LYS A 72 -4.24 -7.72 7.58
CA LYS A 72 -5.64 -7.90 7.97
C LYS A 72 -6.53 -7.19 6.95
N PHE A 73 -7.46 -7.95 6.38
CA PHE A 73 -8.58 -7.44 5.59
C PHE A 73 -9.84 -7.56 6.45
N GLN A 74 -10.42 -6.42 6.80
CA GLN A 74 -11.54 -6.30 7.73
C GLN A 74 -12.84 -6.04 6.97
N GLN A 75 -12.77 -5.27 5.87
CA GLN A 75 -13.91 -4.94 5.03
C GLN A 75 -13.50 -4.89 3.56
N LEU A 76 -14.49 -5.03 2.68
CA LEU A 76 -14.29 -4.94 1.24
C LEU A 76 -14.17 -3.48 0.82
N ILE A 77 -13.23 -3.21 -0.11
CA ILE A 77 -13.15 -1.95 -0.82
C ILE A 77 -13.77 -2.20 -2.21
N LEU A 78 -14.76 -1.39 -2.58
CA LEU A 78 -15.54 -1.49 -3.80
C LEU A 78 -15.06 -0.47 -4.84
N PRO A 79 -15.28 -0.73 -6.14
CA PRO A 79 -15.14 0.27 -7.19
C PRO A 79 -15.90 1.56 -6.90
N GLY A 80 -15.31 2.69 -7.27
CA GLY A 80 -15.88 4.02 -7.09
C GLY A 80 -15.75 4.60 -5.68
N GLN A 81 -15.16 3.87 -4.73
CA GLN A 81 -14.93 4.39 -3.38
C GLN A 81 -13.69 5.28 -3.30
N GLU A 82 -13.75 6.26 -2.40
CA GLU A 82 -12.57 6.98 -1.90
C GLU A 82 -12.11 6.35 -0.59
N VAL A 83 -10.81 6.07 -0.48
CA VAL A 83 -10.20 5.56 0.75
C VAL A 83 -8.96 6.35 1.09
N THR A 84 -8.71 6.55 2.37
CA THR A 84 -7.46 7.12 2.88
C THR A 84 -6.49 5.99 3.19
N LEU A 85 -5.34 6.00 2.52
CA LEU A 85 -4.18 5.20 2.84
C LEU A 85 -3.24 6.01 3.74
N ALA A 86 -3.16 5.63 5.00
CA ALA A 86 -2.17 6.15 5.94
C ALA A 86 -0.97 5.19 6.00
N ILE A 87 0.24 5.72 5.82
CA ILE A 87 1.48 4.96 5.91
C ILE A 87 2.41 5.66 6.90
N SER A 88 3.01 4.91 7.81
CA SER A 88 4.12 5.37 8.64
C SER A 88 5.31 4.42 8.51
N HIS A 89 6.51 4.96 8.67
CA HIS A 89 7.72 4.15 8.65
C HIS A 89 8.51 4.25 9.95
N ASN A 90 9.39 3.29 10.16
CA ASN A 90 10.44 3.36 11.17
C ASN A 90 11.76 3.04 10.46
N ALA A 91 12.50 4.08 10.10
CA ALA A 91 13.74 3.95 9.33
C ALA A 91 14.76 3.04 10.03
N ALA A 92 14.92 3.18 11.35
CA ALA A 92 15.89 2.40 12.13
C ALA A 92 15.62 0.89 12.15
N LYS A 93 14.40 0.47 11.79
CA LYS A 93 14.00 -0.95 11.74
C LYS A 93 13.60 -1.40 10.34
N GLU A 94 13.65 -0.50 9.37
CA GLU A 94 13.18 -0.71 7.99
C GLU A 94 11.76 -1.30 7.95
N LYS A 95 10.89 -0.70 8.76
CA LYS A 95 9.49 -1.12 8.85
C LYS A 95 8.56 -0.08 8.27
N LEU A 96 7.48 -0.57 7.71
CA LEU A 96 6.37 0.22 7.21
C LEU A 96 5.07 -0.36 7.76
N THR A 97 4.24 0.52 8.31
CA THR A 97 2.88 0.18 8.73
C THR A 97 1.91 0.96 7.85
N PHE A 98 0.86 0.31 7.38
CA PHE A 98 -0.17 0.95 6.57
C PHE A 98 -1.57 0.62 7.08
N ALA A 99 -2.51 1.52 6.80
CA ALA A 99 -3.94 1.31 7.03
C ALA A 99 -4.78 2.02 5.98
N TYR A 100 -5.86 1.36 5.55
CA TYR A 100 -6.91 1.90 4.69
C TYR A 100 -8.17 2.17 5.51
N SER A 101 -8.73 3.36 5.38
CA SER A 101 -9.97 3.79 6.07
C SER A 101 -10.71 4.90 5.31
N ASP A 102 -12.01 5.05 5.52
CA ASP A 102 -12.83 6.20 5.06
C ASP A 102 -13.14 7.21 6.19
N GLY A 103 -12.62 6.96 7.40
CA GLY A 103 -12.89 7.75 8.61
C GLY A 103 -13.72 6.95 9.62
N ASP A 104 -14.81 6.34 9.17
CA ASP A 104 -15.73 5.55 10.00
C ASP A 104 -15.36 4.07 10.04
N HIS A 105 -14.77 3.56 8.95
CA HIS A 105 -14.45 2.17 8.73
C HIS A 105 -12.96 1.97 8.47
N ARG A 106 -12.47 0.81 8.89
CA ARG A 106 -11.13 0.31 8.55
C ARG A 106 -11.29 -0.88 7.62
N TYR A 107 -10.64 -0.79 6.46
CA TYR A 107 -10.75 -1.80 5.40
C TYR A 107 -9.62 -2.82 5.48
N ALA A 108 -8.39 -2.31 5.56
CA ALA A 108 -7.22 -3.16 5.60
C ALA A 108 -6.09 -2.49 6.38
N SER A 109 -5.16 -3.29 6.86
CA SER A 109 -3.90 -2.78 7.41
C SER A 109 -2.85 -3.86 7.43
N GLY A 110 -1.60 -3.43 7.49
CA GLY A 110 -0.50 -4.35 7.63
C GLY A 110 0.76 -3.70 8.15
N ARG A 111 1.73 -4.56 8.46
CA ARG A 111 3.08 -4.17 8.84
C ARG A 111 4.08 -5.02 8.08
N ILE A 112 5.05 -4.36 7.49
CA ILE A 112 6.02 -4.90 6.56
C ILE A 112 7.40 -4.57 7.09
N SER A 113 8.33 -5.53 7.02
CA SER A 113 9.76 -5.27 7.13
C SER A 113 10.42 -5.44 5.77
N PHE A 114 11.30 -4.52 5.42
CA PHE A 114 12.10 -4.58 4.22
C PHE A 114 13.48 -5.20 4.51
N ALA A 115 14.10 -5.73 3.45
CA ALA A 115 15.48 -6.17 3.55
C ALA A 115 16.39 -4.96 3.66
N SER A 116 17.34 -5.02 4.58
CA SER A 116 18.34 -3.98 4.75
C SER A 116 19.10 -3.74 3.47
N GLN A 117 19.29 -2.47 3.11
CA GLN A 117 20.34 -2.12 2.16
C GLN A 117 21.66 -2.51 2.84
N GLN A 118 22.16 -3.70 2.52
CA GLN A 118 23.54 -4.05 2.83
C GLN A 118 24.37 -3.09 1.97
N ASP A 119 24.92 -2.04 2.59
CA ASP A 119 26.04 -1.32 2.02
C ASP A 119 27.17 -2.35 1.87
N ASP A 120 27.28 -2.94 0.68
CA ASP A 120 28.49 -3.64 0.26
C ASP A 120 29.58 -2.57 0.20
N GLY A 121 30.22 -2.35 1.35
CA GLY A 121 31.49 -1.67 1.47
C GLY A 121 32.53 -2.43 0.64
N ALA A 122 32.59 -2.11 -0.64
CA ALA A 122 33.72 -2.42 -1.49
C ALA A 122 34.92 -1.64 -0.95
N SER A 123 35.74 -2.36 -0.21
CA SER A 123 37.03 -1.97 0.33
C SER A 123 37.90 -1.19 -0.67
N LEU A 124 38.58 -0.16 -0.18
CA LEU A 124 39.95 0.18 -0.55
C LEU A 124 40.81 0.19 0.71
#